data_AF-A0A3Q9RNN4-F1
#
_entry.id   AF-A0A3Q9RNN4-F1
#
_cell.length_a   1.000
_cell.length_b   1.000
_cell.length_c   1.000
_cell.angle_alpha   90.00
_cell.angle_beta   90.00
_cell.angle_gamma   90.00
#
_symmetry.space_group_name_H-M   'P 1'
#
loop_
_entity.id
_entity.type
_entity.pdbx_description
1 polymer ?
#
loop_
_entity_poly.entity_id
_entity_poly.type
_entity_poly.pdbx_seq_one_letter_code
_entity_poly.pdbx_strand_id
1 'polypeptide(L)'
;MNKSAFEKLMWSIALPGFGQYLNGKYFKGTVLLILEFLINVQANFNQVILLSFHGEIGDAIQHADYQWLMFYPCLYLFAMCGMR
;
A
#
# COMPACT_ATOMS: atom_id res chain seq x y z
N MET A 1 -16.10 -2.79 21.87
CA MET A 1 -15.00 -2.43 20.94
C MET A 1 -15.32 -1.07 20.34
N ASN A 2 -14.46 -0.07 20.55
CA ASN A 2 -14.74 1.30 20.09
C ASN A 2 -14.67 1.29 18.56
N LYS A 3 -15.82 1.40 17.86
CA LYS A 3 -15.92 1.22 16.40
C LYS A 3 -14.89 2.07 15.64
N SER A 4 -14.63 3.28 16.13
CA SER A 4 -13.67 4.22 15.55
C SER A 4 -12.20 3.76 15.64
N ALA A 5 -11.81 3.00 16.67
CA ALA A 5 -10.44 2.52 16.82
C ALA A 5 -10.14 1.36 15.86
N PHE A 6 -11.10 0.44 15.71
CA PHE A 6 -10.98 -0.67 14.77
C PHE A 6 -11.00 -0.18 13.32
N GLU A 7 -11.89 0.76 13.00
CA GLU A 7 -11.95 1.39 11.68
C GLU A 7 -10.62 2.09 11.33
N LYS A 8 -10.05 2.86 12.26
CA LYS A 8 -8.73 3.47 12.08
C LYS A 8 -7.63 2.44 11.84
N LEU A 9 -7.67 1.32 12.55
CA LEU A 9 -6.69 0.24 12.38
C LEU A 9 -6.80 -0.40 10.99
N MET A 10 -8.03 -0.72 10.56
CA MET A 10 -8.30 -1.33 9.26
C MET A 10 -7.88 -0.42 8.11
N TRP A 11 -8.21 0.87 8.17
CA TRP A 11 -7.81 1.83 7.15
C TRP A 11 -6.31 2.10 7.12
N SER A 12 -5.62 2.01 8.27
CA SER A 12 -4.16 2.13 8.32
C SER A 12 -3.45 0.92 7.71
N ILE A 13 -4.09 -0.24 7.70
CA ILE A 13 -3.59 -1.48 7.09
C ILE A 13 -3.91 -1.52 5.60
N ALA A 14 -5.12 -1.10 5.21
CA ALA A 14 -5.56 -1.15 3.81
C ALA A 14 -4.85 -0.13 2.92
N LEU A 15 -4.54 1.06 3.46
CA LEU A 15 -3.95 2.18 2.73
C LEU A 15 -2.88 2.88 3.59
N PRO A 16 -1.60 2.46 3.52
CA PRO A 16 -0.48 3.16 4.16
C PRO A 16 -0.44 4.64 3.75
N GLY A 17 -0.99 5.50 4.62
CA GLY A 17 -1.15 6.94 4.38
C GLY A 17 -2.49 7.45 4.89
N PHE A 18 -3.54 6.62 4.81
CA PHE A 18 -4.86 6.96 5.34
C PHE A 18 -4.87 7.02 6.87
N GLY A 19 -4.08 6.16 7.54
CA GLY A 19 -3.86 6.24 8.99
C GLY A 19 -3.29 7.58 9.47
N GLN A 20 -2.43 8.23 8.66
CA GLN A 20 -1.91 9.57 8.96
C GLN A 20 -3.00 10.64 8.81
N TYR A 21 -3.89 10.47 7.84
CA TYR A 21 -5.08 11.31 7.64
C TYR A 21 -6.00 11.26 8.86
N LEU A 22 -6.22 10.06 9.41
CA LEU A 22 -7.05 9.83 10.61
C LEU A 22 -6.40 10.35 11.90
N ASN A 23 -5.10 10.60 11.89
CA ASN A 23 -4.33 11.24 12.96
C ASN A 23 -4.15 12.76 12.75
N GLY A 24 -4.79 13.36 11.74
CA GLY A 24 -4.69 14.79 11.44
C GLY A 24 -3.39 15.24 10.76
N LYS A 25 -2.51 14.31 10.37
CA LYS A 25 -1.25 14.57 9.67
C LYS A 25 -1.48 14.54 8.14
N TYR A 26 -2.27 15.48 7.62
CA TYR A 26 -2.74 15.49 6.22
C TYR A 26 -1.61 15.55 5.17
N PHE A 27 -0.57 16.36 5.41
CA PHE A 27 0.54 16.48 4.46
C PHE A 27 1.28 15.15 4.28
N LYS A 28 1.66 14.50 5.40
CA LYS A 28 2.32 13.19 5.39
C LYS A 28 1.43 12.11 4.78
N GLY A 29 0.13 12.10 5.14
CA GLY A 29 -0.82 11.15 4.59
C GLY A 29 -1.01 11.28 3.08
N THR A 30 -1.07 12.50 2.57
CA THR A 30 -1.19 12.78 1.13
C THR A 30 0.05 12.30 0.37
N VAL A 31 1.25 12.60 0.87
CA VAL A 31 2.50 12.14 0.25
C VAL A 31 2.55 10.62 0.20
N LEU A 32 2.18 9.94 1.29
CA LEU A 32 2.19 8.47 1.34
C LEU A 32 1.15 7.85 0.41
N LEU A 33 -0.07 8.39 0.35
CA LEU A 33 -1.10 7.95 -0.59
C LEU A 33 -0.64 8.09 -2.05
N ILE A 34 -0.05 9.23 -2.42
CA ILE A 34 0.47 9.43 -3.78
C ILE A 34 1.58 8.43 -4.08
N LEU A 35 2.48 8.19 -3.14
CA LEU A 35 3.57 7.23 -3.31
C LEU A 35 3.04 5.80 -3.44
N GLU A 36 2.04 5.42 -2.66
CA GLU A 36 1.36 4.13 -2.76
C GLU A 36 0.74 3.93 -4.15
N PHE A 37 -0.02 4.91 -4.65
CA PHE A 37 -0.59 4.86 -5.99
C PHE A 37 0.48 4.78 -7.09
N LEU A 38 1.54 5.58 -6.97
CA LEU A 38 2.64 5.60 -7.92
C LEU A 38 3.34 4.24 -7.97
N ILE A 39 3.66 3.66 -6.81
CA ILE A 39 4.28 2.34 -6.71
C ILE A 39 3.35 1.27 -7.28
N ASN A 40 2.05 1.29 -6.98
CA ASN A 40 1.09 0.31 -7.47
C ASN A 40 1.02 0.29 -9.02
N VAL A 41 1.00 1.48 -9.64
CA VAL A 41 1.01 1.63 -11.10
C VAL A 41 2.34 1.18 -11.70
N GLN A 42 3.47 1.63 -11.16
CA GLN A 42 4.79 1.29 -11.70
C GLN A 42 5.13 -0.20 -11.51
N ALA A 43 4.65 -0.81 -10.44
CA ALA A 43 4.81 -2.24 -10.16
C ALA A 43 3.97 -3.16 -11.04
N ASN A 44 3.05 -2.61 -11.86
CA ASN A 44 1.97 -3.36 -12.51
C ASN A 44 1.19 -4.25 -11.52
N PHE A 45 1.05 -3.80 -10.27
CA PHE A 45 0.65 -4.66 -9.15
C PHE A 45 -0.71 -5.33 -9.39
N ASN A 46 -1.67 -4.58 -9.93
CA ASN A 46 -3.00 -5.10 -10.24
C ASN A 46 -2.97 -6.20 -11.31
N GLN A 47 -2.10 -6.08 -12.31
CA GLN A 47 -1.96 -7.09 -13.37
C GLN A 47 -1.29 -8.35 -12.84
N VAL A 48 -0.24 -8.20 -12.03
CA VAL A 48 0.44 -9.32 -11.36
C VAL A 48 -0.53 -10.09 -10.46
N ILE A 49 -1.39 -9.38 -9.71
CA ILE A 49 -2.43 -9.99 -8.87
C ILE A 49 -3.43 -10.76 -9.73
N LEU A 50 -3.92 -10.15 -10.81
CA LEU A 50 -4.91 -10.77 -11.68
C LEU A 50 -4.36 -12.06 -12.31
N LEU A 51 -3.14 -12.02 -12.85
CA LEU A 51 -2.44 -13.18 -13.41
C LEU A 51 -2.19 -14.26 -12.33
N SER A 52 -1.83 -13.85 -11.12
CA SER A 52 -1.63 -14.77 -9.99
C SER A 52 -2.93 -15.51 -9.62
N PHE A 53 -4.07 -14.81 -9.63
CA PHE A 53 -5.37 -15.45 -9.38
C PHE A 53 -5.84 -16.38 -10.49
N HIS A 54 -5.42 -16.13 -11.74
CA HIS A 54 -5.69 -17.03 -12.87
C HIS A 54 -4.75 -18.25 -12.89
N GLY A 55 -3.75 -18.30 -12.01
CA GLY A 55 -2.75 -19.38 -11.97
C GLY A 55 -1.63 -19.21 -13.00
N GLU A 56 -1.58 -18.08 -13.70
CA GLU A 56 -0.59 -17.76 -14.73
C GLU A 56 0.67 -17.15 -14.08
N ILE A 57 1.32 -17.94 -13.22
CA ILE A 57 2.45 -17.47 -12.38
C ILE A 57 3.65 -17.05 -13.24
N GLY A 58 3.89 -17.71 -14.37
CA GLY A 58 4.99 -17.36 -15.28
C GLY A 58 4.85 -15.95 -15.84
N ASP A 59 3.65 -15.61 -16.31
CA ASP A 59 3.38 -14.28 -16.86
C ASP A 59 3.30 -13.22 -15.76
N ALA A 60 2.78 -13.58 -14.59
CA ALA A 60 2.80 -12.71 -13.41
C ALA A 60 4.22 -12.31 -13.02
N ILE A 61 5.18 -13.23 -13.05
CA ILE A 61 6.61 -12.97 -12.78
C ILE A 61 7.22 -12.06 -13.84
N GLN A 62 6.88 -12.25 -15.11
CA GLN A 62 7.42 -11.43 -16.21
C GLN A 62 6.90 -10.00 -16.19
N HIS A 63 5.64 -9.80 -15.79
CA HIS A 63 5.01 -8.47 -15.72
C HIS A 63 5.25 -7.77 -14.38
N ALA A 64 5.71 -8.49 -13.36
CA ALA A 64 6.06 -7.94 -12.07
C ALA A 64 7.34 -7.10 -12.14
N ASP A 65 7.21 -5.81 -11.93
CA ASP A 65 8.38 -4.97 -11.68
C ASP A 65 8.80 -5.12 -10.20
N TYR A 66 9.75 -6.03 -9.98
CA TYR A 66 10.29 -6.33 -8.66
C TYR A 66 10.92 -5.13 -7.96
N GLN A 67 11.50 -4.18 -8.70
CA GLN A 67 12.12 -3.01 -8.07
C GLN A 67 11.06 -2.16 -7.38
N TRP A 68 9.93 -1.91 -8.04
CA TRP A 68 8.81 -1.18 -7.45
C TRP A 68 8.05 -2.00 -6.41
N LEU A 69 7.84 -3.30 -6.64
CA LEU A 69 7.24 -4.22 -5.66
C LEU A 69 8.02 -4.27 -4.33
N MET A 70 9.35 -4.26 -4.38
CA MET A 70 10.19 -4.27 -3.18
C MET A 70 10.08 -2.98 -2.36
N PHE A 71 9.61 -1.86 -2.94
CA PHE A 71 9.35 -0.63 -2.20
C PHE A 71 8.10 -0.71 -1.33
N TYR A 72 7.14 -1.58 -1.64
CA TYR A 72 5.88 -1.73 -0.88
C TYR A 72 6.10 -1.99 0.63
N PRO A 73 6.91 -2.99 1.05
CA PRO A 73 7.17 -3.23 2.47
C PRO A 73 7.92 -2.06 3.14
N CYS A 74 8.83 -1.38 2.42
CA CYS A 74 9.51 -0.20 2.94
C CYS A 74 8.53 0.96 3.20
N LEU A 75 7.63 1.23 2.25
CA LEU A 75 6.61 2.26 2.35
C LEU A 75 5.65 1.97 3.51
N TYR A 76 5.23 0.71 3.63
CA TYR A 76 4.31 0.24 4.66
C TYR A 76 4.91 0.38 6.06
N LEU A 77 6.17 -0.05 6.24
CA LEU A 77 6.91 0.12 7.49
C LEU A 77 7.10 1.60 7.84
N PHE A 78 7.41 2.45 6.86
CA PHE A 78 7.56 3.89 7.08
C PHE A 78 6.22 4.55 7.48
N ALA A 79 5.12 4.18 6.83
CA ALA A 79 3.79 4.67 7.16
C ALA A 79 3.36 4.29 8.59
N MET A 80 3.67 3.05 9.00
CA MET A 80 3.38 2.54 10.35
C MET A 80 4.29 3.13 11.42
N CYS A 81 5.61 3.18 11.20
CA CYS A 81 6.56 3.73 12.17
C CYS A 81 6.36 5.26 12.32
N GLY A 82 6.06 5.94 11.22
CA GLY A 82 5.72 7.36 11.19
C GLY A 82 4.34 7.69 11.76
N MET A 83 3.52 6.71 12.20
CA MET A 83 2.25 6.98 12.91
C MET A 83 2.45 7.53 14.33
N ARG A 84 3.66 7.44 14.90
CA ARG A 84 4.01 8.19 16.11
C ARG A 84 4.17 9.69 15.77
#